data_AF-A0A0D0AF82-F1
#
_entry.id   AF-A0A0D0AF82-F1
#
_cell.length_a   1.000
_cell.length_b   1.000
_cell.length_c   1.000
_cell.angle_alpha   90.00
_cell.angle_beta   90.00
_cell.angle_gamma   90.00
#
_symmetry.space_group_name_H-M   'P 1'
#
loop_
_entity.id
_entity.type
_entity.pdbx_description
1 polymer ?
#
loop_
_entity_poly.entity_id
_entity_poly.type
_entity_poly.pdbx_seq_one_letter_code
_entity_poly.pdbx_strand_id
1 'polypeptide(L)'
;MAPTAVYSAETRESGTISGRPASSELAIGSLGTAQDGKYQALISSLDEETPGKTIERQLLDRLVDGAVTLTPSHYSSIYLILTPADYSSLLPSLRPVLKQLLEGLCPLGKLLLLNLTSGFFNLPNELTLVGFSIIETVSEDKDARIIAQKPSAPTPAPTPSKPLHGSSLPLKRKVDPARQASKKAVWTFSSPSTPAIDAEALL
;
A
#
# COMPACT_ATOMS: atom_id res chain seq x y z
N MET A 1 42.93 24.34 -49.97
CA MET A 1 42.60 24.35 -48.53
C MET A 1 41.10 24.54 -48.41
N ALA A 2 40.36 23.51 -48.00
CA ALA A 2 38.90 23.53 -47.91
C ALA A 2 38.47 23.66 -46.44
N PRO A 3 37.39 24.40 -46.13
CA PRO A 3 36.97 24.67 -44.76
C PRO A 3 36.29 23.46 -44.09
N THR A 4 36.65 23.24 -42.83
CA THR A 4 36.17 22.18 -41.93
C THR A 4 34.74 22.48 -41.46
N ALA A 5 33.83 21.52 -41.60
CA ALA A 5 32.47 21.60 -41.04
C ALA A 5 32.51 21.30 -39.53
N VAL A 6 32.10 22.27 -38.72
CA VAL A 6 31.90 22.09 -37.27
C VAL A 6 30.50 21.55 -37.04
N TYR A 7 30.41 20.30 -36.61
CA TYR A 7 29.16 19.68 -36.17
C TYR A 7 28.82 20.28 -34.79
N SER A 8 27.81 21.14 -34.73
CA SER A 8 27.22 21.53 -33.44
C SER A 8 26.27 20.41 -33.03
N ALA A 9 26.63 19.68 -31.97
CA ALA A 9 25.73 18.69 -31.38
C ALA A 9 24.50 19.42 -30.85
N GLU A 10 23.35 19.21 -31.49
CA GLU A 10 22.05 19.58 -30.95
C GLU A 10 21.86 18.83 -29.63
N THR A 11 22.01 19.56 -28.52
CA THR A 11 21.46 19.16 -27.24
C THR A 11 19.96 19.03 -27.43
N ARG A 12 19.48 17.80 -27.61
CA ARG A 12 18.06 17.47 -27.42
C ARG A 12 17.75 17.71 -25.94
N GLU A 13 17.41 18.95 -25.62
CA GLU A 13 16.60 19.27 -24.46
C GLU A 13 15.25 18.62 -24.68
N SER A 14 15.12 17.40 -24.15
CA SER A 14 13.85 16.71 -24.04
C SER A 14 12.94 17.58 -23.18
N GLY A 15 12.02 18.28 -23.85
CA GLY A 15 10.97 19.06 -23.22
C GLY A 15 10.16 18.16 -22.30
N THR A 16 10.35 18.34 -20.99
CA THR A 16 9.46 17.81 -19.96
C THR A 16 8.19 18.65 -19.96
N ILE A 17 7.34 18.39 -20.95
CA ILE A 17 5.93 18.79 -20.91
C ILE A 17 5.23 17.97 -19.82
N SER A 18 4.73 18.68 -18.81
CA SER A 18 3.60 18.29 -17.96
C SER A 18 3.84 17.12 -16.99
N GLY A 19 4.50 17.41 -15.88
CA GLY A 19 3.81 17.46 -14.57
C GLY A 19 3.07 16.23 -14.06
N ARG A 20 3.48 15.02 -14.43
CA ARG A 20 3.20 13.80 -13.67
C ARG A 20 4.57 13.21 -13.32
N PRO A 21 4.91 13.01 -12.03
CA PRO A 21 6.16 12.34 -11.71
C PRO A 21 6.14 11.01 -12.46
N ALA A 22 7.17 10.75 -13.27
CA ALA A 22 7.39 9.47 -13.89
C ALA A 22 7.62 8.48 -12.74
N SER A 23 6.54 7.97 -12.17
CA SER A 23 6.58 7.02 -11.08
C SER A 23 7.32 5.80 -11.59
N SER A 24 8.42 5.42 -10.95
CA SER A 24 9.15 4.22 -11.34
C SER A 24 8.42 2.98 -10.86
N GLU A 25 8.68 1.85 -11.51
CA GLU A 25 8.31 0.54 -11.01
C GLU A 25 9.54 -0.15 -10.46
N LEU A 26 9.37 -0.88 -9.36
CA LEU A 26 10.46 -1.61 -8.74
C LEU A 26 10.20 -3.11 -8.89
N ALA A 27 11.10 -3.80 -9.57
CA ALA A 27 11.15 -5.24 -9.60
C ALA A 27 12.17 -5.72 -8.55
N ILE A 28 11.72 -6.52 -7.59
CA ILE A 28 12.53 -7.13 -6.55
C ILE A 28 12.57 -8.64 -6.80
N GLY A 29 13.77 -9.17 -7.02
CA GLY A 29 14.01 -10.60 -7.21
C GLY A 29 14.90 -11.19 -6.12
N SER A 30 14.85 -12.51 -5.96
CA SER A 30 15.90 -13.26 -5.26
C SER A 30 16.94 -13.81 -6.23
N LEU A 31 18.09 -14.24 -5.71
CA LEU A 31 19.11 -14.91 -6.50
C LEU A 31 18.58 -16.18 -7.18
N GLY A 32 17.71 -16.93 -6.50
CA GLY A 32 17.06 -18.13 -7.08
C GLY A 32 16.19 -17.77 -8.28
N THR A 33 15.32 -16.77 -8.15
CA THR A 33 14.47 -16.33 -9.28
C THR A 33 15.24 -15.66 -10.44
N ALA A 34 16.42 -15.10 -10.15
CA ALA A 34 17.32 -14.56 -11.14
C ALA A 34 18.01 -15.67 -11.95
N GLN A 35 18.35 -16.80 -11.33
CA GLN A 35 18.92 -17.97 -11.99
C GLN A 35 17.88 -18.71 -12.86
N ASP A 36 16.63 -18.82 -12.38
CA ASP A 36 15.54 -19.45 -13.11
C ASP A 36 15.04 -18.63 -14.33
N GLY A 37 15.52 -17.40 -14.49
CA GLY A 37 15.08 -16.49 -15.56
C GLY A 37 13.70 -15.87 -15.34
N LYS A 38 12.92 -16.30 -14.32
CA LYS A 38 11.61 -15.73 -13.99
C LYS A 38 11.67 -14.24 -13.69
N TYR A 39 12.72 -13.80 -13.00
CA TYR A 39 12.93 -12.38 -12.72
C TYR A 39 13.15 -11.57 -14.01
N GLN A 40 13.92 -12.11 -14.96
CA GLN A 40 14.15 -11.47 -16.25
C GLN A 40 12.88 -11.42 -17.09
N ALA A 41 12.12 -12.52 -17.11
CA ALA A 41 10.83 -12.58 -17.80
C ALA A 41 9.83 -11.55 -17.25
N LEU A 42 9.78 -11.37 -15.93
CA LEU A 42 8.95 -10.36 -15.29
C LEU A 42 9.36 -8.95 -15.72
N ILE A 43 10.65 -8.64 -15.72
CA ILE A 43 11.14 -7.34 -16.17
C ILE A 43 10.75 -7.07 -17.62
N SER A 44 10.94 -8.06 -18.51
CA SER A 44 10.53 -7.94 -19.91
C SER A 44 9.02 -7.70 -20.04
N SER A 45 8.20 -8.43 -19.27
CA SER A 45 6.74 -8.22 -19.29
C SER A 45 6.32 -6.83 -18.80
N LEU A 46 7.01 -6.27 -17.81
CA LEU A 46 6.73 -4.92 -17.32
C LEU A 46 7.14 -3.84 -18.32
N ASP A 47 8.25 -4.05 -19.02
CA ASP A 47 8.74 -3.16 -20.09
C ASP A 47 7.78 -3.16 -21.28
N GLU A 48 7.21 -4.33 -21.61
CA GLU A 48 6.16 -4.48 -22.63
C GLU A 48 4.81 -3.87 -22.19
N GLU A 49 4.40 -4.08 -20.94
CA GLU A 49 3.12 -3.56 -20.41
C GLU A 49 3.11 -2.03 -20.32
N THR A 50 4.25 -1.43 -19.97
CA THR A 50 4.33 0.02 -19.71
C THR A 50 5.53 0.66 -20.42
N PRO A 51 5.49 0.80 -21.76
CA PRO A 51 6.60 1.35 -22.52
C PRO A 51 6.86 2.81 -22.15
N GLY A 52 8.05 3.09 -21.61
CA GLY A 52 8.51 4.44 -21.22
C GLY A 52 8.55 4.72 -19.72
N LYS A 53 8.24 3.74 -18.87
CA LYS A 53 8.40 3.85 -17.41
C LYS A 53 9.77 3.32 -17.00
N THR A 54 10.41 3.94 -16.00
CA THR A 54 11.69 3.46 -15.49
C THR A 54 11.47 2.28 -14.56
N ILE A 55 12.03 1.12 -14.94
CA ILE A 55 11.98 -0.11 -14.16
C ILE A 55 13.28 -0.24 -13.39
N GLU A 56 13.19 -0.05 -12.08
CA GLU A 56 14.29 -0.27 -11.17
C GLU A 56 14.38 -1.74 -10.77
N ARG A 57 15.60 -2.26 -10.70
CA ARG A 57 15.88 -3.68 -10.51
C ARG A 57 16.68 -3.85 -9.23
N GLN A 58 16.10 -4.52 -8.25
CA GLN A 58 16.72 -4.72 -6.95
C GLN A 58 16.75 -6.19 -6.57
N LEU A 59 17.83 -6.60 -5.90
CA LEU A 59 17.89 -7.92 -5.28
C LEU A 59 17.46 -7.82 -3.82
N LEU A 60 16.66 -8.79 -3.39
CA LEU A 60 16.15 -8.86 -2.03
C LEU A 60 17.26 -8.90 -0.98
N ASP A 61 18.31 -9.67 -1.23
CA ASP A 61 19.46 -9.83 -0.32
C ASP A 61 20.08 -8.48 0.08
N ARG A 62 20.26 -7.59 -0.90
CA ARG A 62 20.76 -6.23 -0.69
C ARG A 62 19.81 -5.35 0.13
N LEU A 63 18.51 -5.63 0.09
CA LEU A 63 17.51 -4.93 0.85
C LEU A 63 17.46 -5.43 2.30
N VAL A 64 17.58 -6.75 2.49
CA VAL A 64 17.67 -7.39 3.81
C VAL A 64 18.94 -6.95 4.56
N ASP A 65 20.06 -6.86 3.85
CA ASP A 65 21.33 -6.37 4.40
C ASP A 65 21.35 -4.86 4.68
N GLY A 66 20.32 -4.13 4.25
CA GLY A 66 20.27 -2.66 4.35
C GLY A 66 21.29 -1.94 3.46
N ALA A 67 21.88 -2.64 2.48
CA ALA A 67 22.85 -2.08 1.55
C ALA A 67 22.19 -1.11 0.54
N VAL A 68 20.87 -1.22 0.35
CA VAL A 68 20.09 -0.32 -0.50
C VAL A 68 18.97 0.31 0.31
N THR A 69 18.86 1.64 0.21
CA THR A 69 17.76 2.43 0.78
C THR A 69 16.82 2.85 -0.35
N LEU A 70 15.51 2.68 -0.15
CA LEU A 70 14.53 3.03 -1.18
C LEU A 70 14.22 4.53 -1.10
N THR A 71 14.15 5.20 -2.24
CA THR A 71 13.76 6.61 -2.28
C THR A 71 12.30 6.74 -1.85
N PRO A 72 11.99 7.59 -0.85
CA PRO A 72 10.65 7.67 -0.30
C PRO A 72 9.65 8.19 -1.33
N SER A 73 8.47 7.57 -1.43
CA SER A 73 7.38 7.94 -2.35
C SER A 73 7.81 8.11 -3.81
N HIS A 74 8.67 7.21 -4.30
CA HIS A 74 9.16 7.21 -5.68
C HIS A 74 8.44 6.18 -6.55
N TYR A 75 8.13 5.01 -5.98
CA TYR A 75 7.61 3.88 -6.72
C TYR A 75 6.08 3.85 -6.73
N SER A 76 5.46 3.67 -7.91
CA SER A 76 4.01 3.43 -8.00
C SER A 76 3.64 1.99 -7.74
N SER A 77 4.49 1.06 -8.20
CA SER A 77 4.24 -0.37 -8.17
C SER A 77 5.53 -1.09 -7.80
N ILE A 78 5.44 -2.02 -6.86
CA ILE A 78 6.55 -2.90 -6.49
C ILE A 78 6.12 -4.33 -6.79
N TYR A 79 6.92 -5.03 -7.59
CA TYR A 79 6.74 -6.43 -7.95
C TYR A 79 7.82 -7.24 -7.25
N LEU A 80 7.41 -8.14 -6.37
CA LEU A 80 8.31 -8.97 -5.59
C LEU A 80 8.12 -10.43 -6.02
N ILE A 81 9.17 -10.98 -6.62
CA ILE A 81 9.21 -12.37 -7.09
C ILE A 81 10.29 -13.11 -6.33
N LEU A 82 9.89 -14.12 -5.54
CA LEU A 82 10.81 -14.90 -4.72
C LEU A 82 10.55 -16.40 -4.93
N THR A 83 11.49 -17.23 -4.48
CA THR A 83 11.26 -18.67 -4.37
C THR A 83 10.65 -19.00 -3.00
N PRO A 84 9.97 -20.16 -2.84
CA PRO A 84 9.42 -20.56 -1.54
C PRO A 84 10.49 -20.67 -0.43
N ALA A 85 11.71 -21.06 -0.80
CA ALA A 85 12.84 -21.12 0.13
C ALA A 85 13.24 -19.72 0.64
N ASP A 86 13.26 -18.73 -0.26
CA ASP A 86 13.60 -17.34 0.08
C ASP A 86 12.54 -16.68 0.96
N TYR A 87 11.25 -16.99 0.74
CA TYR A 87 10.20 -16.50 1.63
C TYR A 87 10.37 -17.03 3.06
N SER A 88 10.84 -18.27 3.21
CA SER A 88 11.08 -18.89 4.52
C SER A 88 12.25 -18.24 5.25
N SER A 89 13.33 -17.90 4.53
CA SER A 89 14.48 -17.19 5.10
C SER A 89 14.19 -15.71 5.40
N LEU A 90 13.22 -15.10 4.70
CA LEU A 90 12.83 -13.71 4.89
C LEU A 90 11.87 -13.48 6.07
N LEU A 91 11.17 -14.50 6.58
CA LEU A 91 10.27 -14.36 7.74
C LEU A 91 10.83 -13.53 8.92
N PRO A 92 12.08 -13.72 9.40
CA PRO A 92 12.64 -12.92 10.48
C PRO A 92 12.89 -11.45 10.10
N SER A 93 13.23 -11.16 8.85
CA SER A 93 13.56 -9.82 8.33
C SER A 93 12.42 -9.17 7.53
N LEU A 94 11.26 -9.80 7.49
CA LEU A 94 10.13 -9.38 6.67
C LEU A 94 9.59 -8.00 7.09
N ARG A 95 9.40 -7.79 8.40
CA ARG A 95 8.86 -6.53 8.95
C ARG A 95 9.69 -5.30 8.60
N PRO A 96 11.02 -5.26 8.84
CA PRO A 96 11.82 -4.09 8.47
C PRO A 96 11.82 -3.86 6.96
N VAL A 97 11.91 -4.92 6.15
CA VAL A 97 11.85 -4.82 4.69
C VAL A 97 10.52 -4.23 4.24
N LEU A 98 9.38 -4.73 4.73
CA LEU A 98 8.06 -4.20 4.39
C LEU A 98 7.89 -2.72 4.79
N LYS A 99 8.45 -2.29 5.93
CA LYS A 99 8.43 -0.87 6.32
C LYS A 99 9.18 -0.01 5.32
N GLN A 100 10.36 -0.46 4.89
CA GLN A 100 11.14 0.23 3.89
C GLN A 100 10.42 0.29 2.52
N LEU A 101 9.73 -0.79 2.12
CA LEU A 101 8.88 -0.79 0.93
C LEU A 101 7.72 0.21 1.06
N LEU A 102 7.09 0.28 2.23
CA LEU A 102 6.01 1.22 2.48
C LEU A 102 6.50 2.68 2.37
N GLU A 103 7.69 2.98 2.88
CA GLU A 103 8.32 4.31 2.73
C GLU A 103 8.60 4.63 1.26
N GLY A 104 9.11 3.66 0.49
CA GLY A 104 9.41 3.80 -0.94
C GLY A 104 8.18 3.96 -1.83
N LEU A 105 7.02 3.44 -1.42
CA LEU A 105 5.78 3.48 -2.20
C LEU A 105 5.09 4.86 -2.15
N CYS A 106 4.60 5.32 -3.29
CA CYS A 106 3.65 6.42 -3.38
C CYS A 106 2.34 6.09 -2.64
N PRO A 107 1.60 7.11 -2.14
CA PRO A 107 0.24 6.88 -1.65
C PRO A 107 -0.60 6.24 -2.76
N LEU A 108 -1.39 5.21 -2.43
CA LEU A 108 -2.11 4.35 -3.38
C LEU A 108 -1.23 3.45 -4.26
N GLY A 109 0.08 3.37 -3.99
CA GLY A 109 0.97 2.46 -4.70
C GLY A 109 0.69 1.00 -4.38
N LYS A 110 0.93 0.11 -5.35
CA LYS A 110 0.62 -1.32 -5.27
C LYS A 110 1.87 -2.15 -4.99
N LEU A 111 1.73 -3.16 -4.16
CA LEU A 111 2.72 -4.18 -3.87
C LEU A 111 2.17 -5.52 -4.33
N LEU A 112 2.87 -6.17 -5.27
CA LEU A 112 2.51 -7.47 -5.81
C LEU A 112 3.54 -8.49 -5.37
N LEU A 113 3.14 -9.45 -4.54
CA LEU A 113 3.96 -10.59 -4.15
C LEU A 113 3.56 -11.78 -5.02
N LEU A 114 4.54 -12.39 -5.68
CA LEU A 114 4.35 -13.51 -6.62
C LEU A 114 4.99 -14.79 -6.07
N ASN A 115 4.61 -15.94 -6.65
CA ASN A 115 5.11 -17.28 -6.29
C ASN A 115 4.91 -17.66 -4.81
N LEU A 116 3.72 -17.39 -4.28
CA LEU A 116 3.39 -17.80 -2.92
C LEU A 116 3.07 -19.30 -2.89
N THR A 117 3.39 -19.94 -1.78
CA THR A 117 2.95 -21.31 -1.46
C THR A 117 1.91 -21.24 -0.36
N SER A 118 1.04 -22.24 -0.30
CA SER A 118 -0.01 -22.38 0.72
C SER A 118 0.49 -22.38 2.18
N GLY A 119 1.80 -22.41 2.44
CA GLY A 119 2.39 -22.24 3.78
C GLY A 119 2.45 -20.79 4.30
N PHE A 120 2.20 -19.77 3.48
CA PHE A 120 2.43 -18.35 3.84
C PHE A 120 1.18 -17.60 4.33
N PHE A 121 0.32 -18.26 5.12
CA PHE A 121 -0.91 -17.67 5.67
C PHE A 121 -0.68 -16.44 6.57
N ASN A 122 0.54 -16.27 7.11
CA ASN A 122 0.87 -15.14 7.99
C ASN A 122 1.23 -13.86 7.23
N LEU A 123 1.52 -13.92 5.93
CA LEU A 123 1.91 -12.74 5.14
C LEU A 123 0.83 -11.65 5.11
N PRO A 124 -0.46 -11.96 4.89
CA PRO A 124 -1.55 -10.99 5.05
C PRO A 124 -1.53 -10.24 6.39
N ASN A 125 -1.31 -10.98 7.48
CA ASN A 125 -1.28 -10.39 8.83
C ASN A 125 -0.09 -9.44 8.99
N GLU A 126 1.09 -9.83 8.52
CA GLU A 126 2.28 -8.95 8.57
C GLU A 126 2.13 -7.70 7.69
N LEU A 127 1.52 -7.84 6.50
CA LEU A 127 1.22 -6.71 5.62
C LEU A 127 0.27 -5.70 6.29
N THR A 128 -0.79 -6.18 6.91
CA THR A 128 -1.75 -5.32 7.64
C THR A 128 -1.14 -4.68 8.89
N LEU A 129 -0.26 -5.39 9.60
CA LEU A 129 0.48 -4.85 10.74
C LEU A 129 1.44 -3.72 10.35
N VAL A 130 2.07 -3.81 9.17
CA VAL A 130 2.93 -2.74 8.65
C VAL A 130 2.10 -1.55 8.13
N GLY A 131 0.83 -1.77 7.81
CA GLY A 131 -0.12 -0.73 7.39
C GLY A 131 -0.52 -0.81 5.92
N PHE A 132 -0.28 -1.93 5.25
CA PHE A 132 -0.82 -2.17 3.90
C PHE A 132 -2.29 -2.60 3.95
N SER A 133 -3.06 -2.15 2.95
CA SER A 133 -4.41 -2.64 2.69
C SER A 133 -4.34 -3.76 1.66
N ILE A 134 -4.85 -4.95 1.98
CA ILE A 134 -4.89 -6.06 1.04
C ILE A 134 -6.04 -5.84 0.06
N ILE A 135 -5.75 -5.91 -1.24
CA ILE A 135 -6.77 -5.81 -2.30
C ILE A 135 -7.22 -7.21 -2.70
N GLU A 136 -6.25 -8.10 -2.96
CA GLU A 136 -6.51 -9.40 -3.57
C GLU A 136 -5.53 -10.43 -3.03
N THR A 137 -6.04 -11.61 -2.70
CA THR A 137 -5.25 -12.78 -2.35
C THR A 137 -5.68 -13.93 -3.26
N VAL A 138 -4.84 -14.29 -4.21
CA VAL A 138 -5.06 -15.44 -5.10
C VAL A 138 -4.20 -16.58 -4.57
N SER A 139 -4.82 -17.69 -4.20
CA SER A 139 -4.15 -18.85 -3.60
C SER A 139 -4.21 -20.11 -4.48
N GLU A 140 -4.40 -19.97 -5.79
CA GLU A 140 -4.45 -21.12 -6.71
C GLU A 140 -3.06 -21.71 -7.01
N ASP A 141 -2.99 -23.04 -7.01
CA ASP A 141 -1.81 -23.92 -6.85
C ASP A 141 -0.59 -23.71 -7.78
N LYS A 142 -0.64 -22.81 -8.77
CA LYS A 142 0.49 -22.56 -9.68
C LYS A 142 1.01 -21.13 -9.69
N ASP A 143 0.19 -20.14 -9.34
CA ASP A 143 0.56 -18.71 -9.38
C ASP A 143 -0.09 -17.94 -8.23
N ALA A 144 0.07 -18.45 -7.00
CA ALA A 144 -0.46 -17.73 -5.85
C ALA A 144 0.23 -16.37 -5.71
N ARG A 145 -0.58 -15.32 -5.62
CA ARG A 145 -0.15 -13.93 -5.57
C ARG A 145 -0.96 -13.14 -4.54
N ILE A 146 -0.31 -12.19 -3.88
CA ILE A 146 -0.97 -11.24 -2.98
C ILE A 146 -0.74 -9.84 -3.53
N ILE A 147 -1.82 -9.09 -3.68
CA ILE A 147 -1.81 -7.69 -4.09
C ILE A 147 -2.22 -6.87 -2.87
N ALA A 148 -1.30 -6.03 -2.42
CA ALA A 148 -1.50 -5.08 -1.32
C ALA A 148 -1.29 -3.65 -1.82
N GLN A 149 -1.83 -2.67 -1.11
CA GLN A 149 -1.75 -1.27 -1.47
C GLN A 149 -1.45 -0.41 -0.26
N LYS A 150 -0.64 0.63 -0.46
CA LYS A 150 -0.42 1.66 0.55
C LYS A 150 -1.68 2.52 0.67
N PRO A 151 -2.35 2.59 1.83
CA PRO A 151 -3.54 3.41 1.99
C PRO A 151 -3.20 4.90 1.78
N SER A 152 -4.10 5.62 1.10
CA SER A 152 -3.93 7.06 0.77
C SER A 152 -3.94 7.96 2.01
N ALA A 153 -4.62 7.52 3.07
CA ALA A 153 -4.69 8.21 4.35
C ALA A 153 -3.87 7.42 5.38
N PRO A 154 -3.14 8.09 6.29
CA PRO A 154 -2.66 7.41 7.48
C PRO A 154 -3.88 6.83 8.18
N THR A 155 -3.96 5.50 8.27
CA THR A 155 -4.86 4.85 9.21
C THR A 155 -4.60 5.51 10.56
N PRO A 156 -5.59 6.20 11.17
CA PRO A 156 -5.36 6.85 12.44
C PRO A 156 -4.97 5.74 13.43
N ALA A 157 -3.71 5.73 13.82
CA ALA A 157 -3.29 4.99 15.00
C ALA A 157 -4.21 5.46 16.14
N PRO A 158 -4.75 4.56 16.97
CA PRO A 158 -5.41 4.96 18.20
C PRO A 158 -4.34 5.59 19.09
N THR A 159 -4.15 6.90 18.96
CA THR A 159 -3.29 7.64 19.87
C THR A 159 -4.01 7.79 21.20
N PRO A 160 -3.30 7.58 22.32
CA PRO A 160 -3.87 7.61 23.65
C PRO A 160 -4.41 9.00 23.95
N SER A 161 -5.64 9.05 24.46
CA SER A 161 -6.29 10.26 24.96
C SER A 161 -5.43 10.92 26.04
N LYS A 162 -4.67 11.95 25.66
CA LYS A 162 -4.13 12.95 26.59
C LYS A 162 -4.87 14.26 26.30
N PRO A 163 -5.56 14.86 27.29
CA PRO A 163 -6.43 16.00 27.05
C PRO A 163 -5.55 17.24 26.88
N LEU A 164 -5.45 17.77 25.66
CA LEU A 164 -5.02 19.15 25.48
C LEU A 164 -6.24 20.04 25.34
N HIS A 165 -6.31 20.98 26.28
CA HIS A 165 -7.32 22.02 26.41
C HIS A 165 -7.66 22.66 25.07
N GLY A 166 -8.94 22.58 24.72
CA GLY A 166 -9.50 23.22 23.54
C GLY A 166 -9.39 24.74 23.62
N SER A 167 -8.66 25.31 22.66
CA SER A 167 -8.89 26.69 22.23
C SER A 167 -9.91 26.65 21.08
N SER A 168 -11.18 26.58 21.47
CA SER A 168 -12.33 26.68 20.56
C SER A 168 -12.61 28.15 20.28
N LEU A 169 -12.50 28.55 19.01
CA LEU A 169 -12.93 29.88 18.55
C LEU A 169 -14.47 29.93 18.52
N PRO A 170 -15.12 30.87 19.23
CA PRO A 170 -16.57 30.92 19.27
C PRO A 170 -17.13 31.58 18.00
N LEU A 171 -17.68 30.77 17.09
CA LEU A 171 -18.59 31.25 16.04
C LEU A 171 -19.93 31.65 16.70
N LYS A 172 -20.11 32.96 16.97
CA LYS A 172 -21.40 33.49 17.42
C LYS A 172 -22.41 33.44 16.28
N ARG A 173 -23.31 32.45 16.31
CA ARG A 173 -24.58 32.48 15.57
C ARG A 173 -25.74 32.60 16.56
N LYS A 174 -26.27 33.81 16.66
CA LYS A 174 -27.60 34.12 17.20
C LYS A 174 -28.64 33.30 16.41
N VAL A 175 -29.27 32.31 17.01
CA VAL A 175 -30.49 31.65 16.51
C VAL A 175 -31.34 31.21 17.69
N ASP A 176 -32.62 31.57 17.62
CA ASP A 176 -33.71 31.47 18.59
C ASP A 176 -33.87 30.15 19.39
N PRO A 177 -34.36 30.22 20.64
CA PRO A 177 -34.47 29.10 21.59
C PRO A 177 -35.65 28.13 21.35
N ALA A 178 -36.47 28.31 20.31
CA ALA A 178 -37.70 27.52 20.12
C ALA A 178 -37.55 26.23 19.26
N ARG A 179 -36.34 25.90 18.75
CA ARG A 179 -36.14 24.74 17.86
C ARG A 179 -35.21 23.64 18.39
N GLN A 180 -34.84 23.68 19.67
CA GLN A 180 -33.90 22.71 20.29
C GLN A 180 -34.52 21.35 20.68
N ALA A 181 -35.82 21.11 20.46
CA ALA A 181 -36.45 19.85 20.90
C ALA A 181 -36.37 18.68 19.88
N SER A 182 -35.98 18.91 18.62
CA SER A 182 -36.15 17.90 17.56
C SER A 182 -34.90 17.09 17.18
N LYS A 183 -33.84 17.10 18.01
CA LYS A 183 -32.61 16.31 17.76
C LYS A 183 -32.27 15.27 18.83
N LYS A 184 -33.15 15.05 19.81
CA LYS A 184 -33.01 14.01 20.84
C LYS A 184 -33.85 12.76 20.55
N ALA A 185 -33.98 12.36 19.29
CA ALA A 185 -34.85 11.25 18.88
C ALA A 185 -34.18 10.26 17.91
N VAL A 186 -32.88 10.00 18.08
CA VAL A 186 -32.18 8.94 17.31
C VAL A 186 -31.58 7.85 18.22
N TRP A 187 -31.61 8.04 19.55
CA TRP A 187 -31.05 7.09 20.52
C TRP A 187 -32.00 6.78 21.68
N THR A 188 -33.31 6.92 21.47
CA THR A 188 -34.29 6.31 22.37
C THR A 188 -34.55 4.89 21.88
N PHE A 189 -33.87 3.94 22.52
CA PHE A 189 -34.18 2.52 22.44
C PHE A 189 -35.64 2.30 22.82
N SER A 190 -36.48 1.96 21.84
CA SER A 190 -37.80 1.37 22.11
C SER A 190 -37.58 0.01 22.76
N SER A 191 -37.78 -0.05 24.08
CA SER A 191 -37.86 -1.31 24.80
C SER A 191 -39.07 -2.11 24.27
N PRO A 192 -38.91 -3.37 23.83
CA PRO A 192 -40.04 -4.21 23.47
C PRO A 192 -40.90 -4.45 24.72
N SER A 193 -42.09 -3.88 24.73
CA SER A 193 -43.11 -4.12 25.74
C SER A 193 -43.63 -5.55 25.57
N THR A 194 -43.07 -6.50 26.31
CA THR A 194 -43.67 -7.81 26.51
C THR A 194 -44.93 -7.65 27.36
N PRO A 195 -46.13 -8.07 26.89
CA PRO A 195 -47.30 -8.14 27.75
C PRO A 195 -47.08 -9.20 28.83
N ALA A 196 -47.39 -8.85 30.08
CA ALA A 196 -47.38 -9.79 31.20
C ALA A 196 -48.39 -10.91 30.93
N ILE A 197 -47.94 -12.15 31.01
CA ILE A 197 -48.80 -13.34 31.01
C ILE A 197 -49.63 -13.28 32.30
N ASP A 198 -50.94 -13.14 32.14
CA ASP A 198 -51.91 -13.13 33.24
C ASP A 198 -52.17 -14.57 33.69
N ALA A 199 -51.92 -14.86 34.98
CA ALA A 199 -52.00 -16.20 35.55
C ALA A 199 -53.43 -16.63 35.93
N GLU A 200 -54.43 -15.76 35.79
CA GLU A 200 -55.85 -16.04 36.12
C GLU A 200 -56.66 -16.62 34.93
N ALA A 201 -56.04 -16.86 33.77
CA ALA A 201 -56.71 -17.47 32.62
C ALA A 201 -56.75 -19.02 32.64
N LEU A 202 -56.39 -19.66 33.76
CA LEU A 202 -56.42 -21.12 33.95
C LEU A 202 -57.18 -21.53 35.21
N LEU A 203 -58.42 -21.06 35.34
CA LEU A 203 -59.44 -21.65 36.20
C LEU A 203 -60.76 -21.80 35.43
#